data_AF-A0A9J6EU44-F1
#
_entry.id   AF-A0A9J6EU44-F1
#
_cell.length_a   1.000
_cell.length_b   1.000
_cell.length_c   1.000
_cell.angle_alpha   90.00
_cell.angle_beta   90.00
_cell.angle_gamma   90.00
#
_symmetry.space_group_name_H-M   'P 1'
#
loop_
_entity.id
_entity.type
_entity.pdbx_description
1 polymer ?
#
loop_
_entity_poly.entity_id
_entity_poly.type
_entity_poly.pdbx_seq_one_letter_code
_entity_poly.pdbx_strand_id
1 'polypeptide(L)'
;MLLCMDNASQYEVSPLSAVHMLARAWGRVKDEAIASCFRVCGFIPSAADDDVSCTVGEEDTSELDVDGLLPALGDVPFEEYIATDSSVETCGALSDAEIVEMVLPSEPSYETKVDDDDASEPLPRTAVVAASLALTQRFSTAESNAEEALGHIYSLRNLLSAARLSKQKQTAITGFFSHKLL
;
A
#
# COMPACT_ATOMS: atom_id res chain seq x y z
N MET A 1 5.85 2.13 -3.26
CA MET A 1 6.67 3.19 -3.90
C MET A 1 7.20 2.82 -5.29
N LEU A 2 6.93 1.62 -5.85
CA LEU A 2 7.38 1.19 -7.18
C LEU A 2 6.39 1.45 -8.34
N LEU A 3 5.15 1.85 -8.03
CA LEU A 3 4.10 2.07 -9.04
C LEU A 3 4.10 3.49 -9.65
N CYS A 4 4.93 4.41 -9.14
CA CYS A 4 4.98 5.82 -9.55
C CYS A 4 6.33 6.27 -10.10
N MET A 5 7.22 5.33 -10.45
CA MET A 5 8.54 5.71 -10.97
C MET A 5 8.49 6.30 -12.39
N ASP A 6 7.44 6.01 -13.17
CA ASP A 6 7.35 6.41 -14.58
C ASP A 6 6.39 7.58 -14.86
N ASN A 7 5.62 8.03 -13.85
CA ASN A 7 4.67 9.12 -14.01
C ASN A 7 4.91 10.15 -12.89
N ALA A 8 4.94 11.44 -13.24
CA ALA A 8 4.88 12.55 -12.28
C ALA A 8 3.56 12.62 -11.49
N SER A 9 2.78 11.54 -11.48
CA SER A 9 1.52 11.38 -10.77
C SER A 9 1.77 10.86 -9.36
N GLN A 10 1.13 11.50 -8.38
CA GLN A 10 1.16 11.05 -7.00
C GLN A 10 0.50 9.66 -6.90
N TYR A 11 1.09 8.77 -6.09
CA TYR A 11 0.55 7.44 -5.83
C TYR A 11 -0.72 7.56 -4.99
N GLU A 12 -1.88 7.56 -5.63
CA GLU A 12 -3.16 7.62 -4.92
C GLU A 12 -3.69 6.21 -4.64
N VAL A 13 -3.71 5.82 -3.37
CA VAL A 13 -4.30 4.56 -2.91
C VAL A 13 -5.69 4.84 -2.40
N SER A 14 -6.71 4.31 -3.08
CA SER A 14 -8.08 4.37 -2.54
C SER A 14 -8.23 3.45 -1.32
N PRO A 15 -9.16 3.75 -0.38
CA PRO A 15 -9.42 2.87 0.77
C PRO A 15 -9.72 1.42 0.37
N LEU A 16 -10.51 1.23 -0.70
CA LEU A 16 -10.78 -0.10 -1.25
C LEU A 16 -9.50 -0.81 -1.72
N SER A 17 -8.61 -0.10 -2.41
CA SER A 17 -7.32 -0.67 -2.81
C SER A 17 -6.46 -1.00 -1.59
N ALA A 18 -6.49 -0.20 -0.53
CA ALA A 18 -5.76 -0.46 0.70
C ALA A 18 -6.26 -1.74 1.39
N VAL A 19 -7.58 -1.94 1.49
CA VAL A 19 -8.19 -3.15 2.06
C VAL A 19 -7.75 -4.39 1.28
N HIS A 20 -7.80 -4.34 -0.05
CA HIS A 20 -7.33 -5.45 -0.87
C HIS A 20 -5.83 -5.73 -0.72
N MET A 21 -5.01 -4.67 -0.61
CA MET A 21 -3.57 -4.82 -0.36
C MET A 21 -3.31 -5.48 1.00
N LEU A 22 -4.04 -5.09 2.05
CA LEU A 22 -3.95 -5.68 3.38
C LEU A 22 -4.37 -7.15 3.39
N ALA A 23 -5.55 -7.47 2.83
CA ALA A 23 -6.03 -8.85 2.74
C ALA A 23 -5.01 -9.76 2.03
N ARG A 24 -4.41 -9.25 0.96
CA ARG A 24 -3.37 -9.96 0.22
C ARG A 24 -2.05 -10.10 0.99
N ALA A 25 -1.64 -9.06 1.72
CA ALA A 25 -0.44 -9.10 2.53
C ALA A 25 -0.58 -10.16 3.62
N TRP A 26 -1.74 -10.18 4.29
CA TRP A 26 -2.09 -11.18 5.30
C TRP A 26 -2.10 -12.60 4.74
N GLY A 27 -2.67 -12.83 3.56
CA GLY A 27 -2.65 -14.16 2.91
C GLY A 27 -1.25 -14.66 2.52
N ARG A 28 -0.20 -13.85 2.65
CA ARG A 28 1.20 -14.24 2.41
C ARG A 28 2.00 -14.44 3.69
N VAL A 29 1.45 -14.03 4.84
CA VAL A 29 2.06 -14.30 6.13
C VAL A 29 1.93 -15.80 6.36
N LYS A 30 3.06 -16.46 6.64
CA LYS A 30 3.06 -17.89 6.94
C LYS A 30 2.75 -18.10 8.42
N ASP A 31 2.16 -19.25 8.74
CA ASP A 31 1.86 -19.62 10.12
C ASP A 31 3.12 -19.63 11.00
N GLU A 32 4.29 -19.97 10.45
CA GLU A 32 5.55 -19.93 11.21
C GLU A 32 5.96 -18.50 11.56
N ALA A 33 5.64 -17.51 10.71
CA ALA A 33 5.92 -16.11 11.02
C ALA A 33 5.03 -15.63 12.17
N ILE A 34 3.75 -16.03 12.18
CA ILE A 34 2.81 -15.74 13.27
C ILE A 34 3.31 -16.40 14.56
N ALA A 35 3.64 -17.69 14.51
CA ALA A 35 4.16 -18.44 15.65
C ALA A 35 5.47 -17.82 16.19
N SER A 36 6.36 -17.37 15.31
CA SER A 36 7.60 -16.70 15.71
C SER A 36 7.32 -15.35 16.38
N CYS A 37 6.34 -14.57 15.93
CA CYS A 37 5.94 -13.34 16.61
C CYS A 37 5.40 -13.64 18.02
N PHE A 38 4.53 -14.64 18.18
CA PHE A 38 4.04 -15.05 19.50
C PHE A 38 5.18 -15.51 20.42
N ARG A 39 6.15 -16.26 19.89
CA ARG A 39 7.33 -16.70 20.64
C ARG A 39 8.22 -15.53 21.07
N VAL A 40 8.48 -14.56 20.19
CA VAL A 40 9.24 -13.34 20.51
C VAL A 40 8.55 -12.54 21.62
N CYS A 41 7.22 -12.48 21.60
CA CYS A 41 6.43 -11.84 22.66
C CYS A 41 6.29 -12.68 23.94
N GLY A 42 6.98 -13.83 24.05
CA GLY A 42 6.97 -14.68 25.25
C GLY A 42 5.77 -15.63 25.38
N PHE A 43 4.89 -15.70 24.37
CA PHE A 43 3.80 -16.68 24.34
C PHE A 43 4.31 -18.03 23.84
N ILE A 44 5.00 -18.75 24.72
CA ILE A 44 5.47 -20.12 24.46
C ILE A 44 4.38 -21.10 24.94
N PRO A 45 3.96 -22.07 24.10
CA PRO A 45 3.04 -23.12 24.54
C PRO A 45 3.64 -23.91 25.70
N SER A 46 2.89 -24.08 26.79
CA SER A 46 3.29 -24.78 28.04
C SER A 46 3.75 -26.25 27.86
N ALA A 47 3.75 -26.79 26.65
CA ALA A 47 4.18 -28.14 26.32
C ALA A 47 5.54 -28.21 25.60
N ALA A 48 6.18 -27.06 25.33
CA ALA A 48 7.53 -27.00 24.76
C ALA A 48 8.57 -26.69 25.85
N ASP A 49 8.65 -27.56 26.87
CA ASP A 49 9.85 -27.71 27.70
C ASP A 49 10.91 -28.48 26.90
N ASP A 50 11.33 -27.91 25.78
CA ASP A 50 12.56 -28.34 25.13
C ASP A 50 13.43 -27.11 24.92
N ASP A 51 14.64 -27.24 25.43
CA ASP A 51 15.73 -26.29 25.58
C ASP A 51 16.20 -25.71 24.23
N VAL A 52 15.33 -24.96 23.56
CA VAL A 52 15.73 -24.12 22.43
C VAL A 52 16.25 -22.82 23.02
N SER A 53 17.51 -22.86 23.43
CA SER A 53 18.36 -21.68 23.54
C SER A 53 18.38 -20.99 22.17
N CYS A 54 17.38 -20.14 21.95
CA CYS A 54 17.44 -19.08 20.98
C CYS A 54 18.56 -18.17 21.49
N THR A 55 19.73 -18.25 20.86
CA THR A 55 20.66 -17.14 20.83
C THR A 55 19.94 -16.00 20.12
N VAL A 56 19.13 -15.28 20.89
CA VAL A 56 18.71 -13.92 20.57
C VAL A 56 20.02 -13.19 20.41
N GLY A 57 20.46 -12.98 19.16
CA GLY A 57 21.47 -11.98 18.90
C GLY A 57 20.99 -10.73 19.62
N GLU A 58 21.89 -10.12 20.39
CA GLU A 58 21.68 -8.91 21.20
C GLU A 58 21.03 -7.81 20.33
N GLU A 59 19.73 -7.91 20.10
CA GLU A 59 18.89 -6.78 19.80
C GLU A 59 18.82 -6.06 21.13
N ASP A 60 19.48 -4.93 21.13
CA ASP A 60 19.43 -3.83 22.07
C ASP A 60 17.95 -3.54 22.39
N THR A 61 17.35 -4.39 23.22
CA THR A 61 16.23 -4.01 24.07
C THR A 61 16.82 -3.07 25.09
N SER A 62 17.22 -1.88 24.63
CA SER A 62 17.17 -0.70 25.46
C SER A 62 15.74 -0.71 25.98
N GLU A 63 15.59 -1.17 27.21
CA GLU A 63 14.39 -0.99 28.01
C GLU A 63 13.91 0.41 27.65
N LEU A 64 12.79 0.51 26.92
CA LEU A 64 12.17 1.82 26.73
C LEU A 64 11.93 2.27 28.16
N ASP A 65 12.74 3.22 28.60
CA ASP A 65 12.72 3.78 29.93
C ASP A 65 11.39 4.52 30.07
N VAL A 66 10.33 3.74 30.29
CA VAL A 66 8.97 4.23 30.47
C VAL A 66 8.93 5.14 31.68
N ASP A 67 9.79 4.86 32.67
CA ASP A 67 10.05 5.68 33.85
C ASP A 67 10.71 7.03 33.50
N GLY A 68 11.47 7.10 32.40
CA GLY A 68 12.02 8.35 31.84
C GLY A 68 11.05 9.13 30.95
N LEU A 69 10.02 8.48 30.38
CA LEU A 69 8.98 9.12 29.55
C LEU A 69 7.83 9.71 30.37
N LEU A 70 7.49 9.10 31.51
CA LEU A 70 6.46 9.57 32.45
C LEU A 70 6.67 11.02 32.92
N PRO A 71 7.89 11.46 33.29
CA PRO A 71 8.16 12.85 33.68
C PRO A 71 8.02 13.85 32.52
N ALA A 72 8.22 13.41 31.27
CA ALA A 72 8.12 14.26 30.09
C ALA A 72 6.66 14.51 29.66
N LEU A 73 5.74 13.61 30.04
CA LEU A 73 4.32 13.72 29.74
C LEU A 73 3.56 14.66 30.70
N GLY A 74 4.09 14.89 31.90
CA GLY A 74 3.42 15.67 32.94
C GLY A 74 2.07 15.05 33.36
N ASP A 75 1.49 15.57 34.45
CA ASP A 75 0.10 15.24 34.79
C ASP A 75 -0.84 16.00 33.85
N VAL A 76 -1.17 15.40 32.70
CA VAL A 76 -2.22 15.92 31.82
C VAL A 76 -3.58 15.55 32.42
N PRO A 77 -4.41 16.53 32.84
CA PRO A 77 -5.74 16.22 33.34
C PRO A 77 -6.58 15.58 32.23
N PHE A 78 -7.40 14.60 32.62
CA PHE A 78 -8.20 13.78 31.69
C PHE A 78 -9.06 14.63 30.73
N GLU A 79 -9.61 15.73 31.24
CA GLU A 79 -10.43 16.66 30.50
C GLU A 79 -9.64 17.42 29.42
N GLU A 80 -8.36 17.70 29.65
CA GLU A 80 -7.47 18.34 28.67
C GLU A 80 -7.07 17.33 27.59
N TYR A 81 -6.79 16.08 27.98
CA TYR A 81 -6.55 14.99 27.03
C TYR A 81 -7.75 14.81 26.08
N ILE A 82 -8.97 14.74 26.61
CA ILE A 82 -10.20 14.67 25.79
C ILE A 82 -10.38 15.90 24.90
N ALA A 83 -10.05 17.09 25.41
CA ALA A 83 -10.23 18.33 24.68
C ALA A 83 -9.14 18.60 23.63
N THR A 84 -8.07 17.79 23.56
CA THR A 84 -6.97 17.98 22.60
C THR A 84 -7.47 18.12 21.17
N ASP A 85 -8.41 17.27 20.77
CA ASP A 85 -8.96 17.27 19.40
C ASP A 85 -10.14 18.24 19.21
N SER A 86 -10.62 18.88 20.28
CA SER A 86 -11.82 19.74 20.22
C SER A 86 -11.62 21.05 19.47
N SER A 87 -10.35 21.46 19.28
CA SER A 87 -9.97 22.67 18.53
C SER A 87 -9.39 22.37 17.15
N VAL A 88 -9.35 21.10 16.75
CA VAL A 88 -8.89 20.72 15.41
C VAL A 88 -9.97 21.09 14.42
N GLU A 89 -9.67 22.06 13.55
CA GLU A 89 -10.52 22.41 12.42
C GLU A 89 -10.66 21.16 11.52
N THR A 90 -11.85 20.57 11.53
CA THR A 90 -12.19 19.53 10.56
C THR A 90 -12.47 20.19 9.22
N CYS A 91 -12.12 19.52 8.12
CA CYS A 91 -12.50 20.00 6.79
C CYS A 91 -14.00 20.27 6.77
N GLY A 92 -14.40 21.46 6.29
CA GLY A 92 -15.80 21.82 6.17
C GLY A 92 -16.58 20.74 5.40
N ALA A 93 -17.82 20.48 5.82
CA ALA A 93 -18.68 19.54 5.11
C ALA A 93 -18.81 19.99 3.65
N LEU A 94 -18.38 19.13 2.72
CA LEU A 94 -18.57 19.37 1.30
C LEU A 94 -20.07 19.51 1.03
N SER A 95 -20.44 20.54 0.30
CA SER A 95 -21.81 20.66 -0.21
C SER A 95 -22.09 19.56 -1.22
N ASP A 96 -23.35 19.16 -1.35
CA ASP A 96 -23.78 18.16 -2.35
C ASP A 96 -23.31 18.54 -3.77
N ALA A 97 -23.21 19.84 -4.06
CA ALA A 97 -22.71 20.35 -5.34
C ALA A 97 -21.22 20.02 -5.56
N GLU A 98 -20.38 20.22 -4.54
CA GLU A 98 -18.95 19.91 -4.59
C GLU A 98 -18.71 18.39 -4.67
N ILE A 99 -19.55 17.60 -4.01
CA ILE A 99 -19.51 16.13 -4.09
C ILE A 99 -19.83 15.66 -5.52
N VAL A 100 -20.86 16.25 -6.15
CA VAL A 100 -21.26 15.90 -7.53
C VAL A 100 -20.17 16.29 -8.53
N GLU A 101 -19.54 17.45 -8.35
CA GLU A 101 -18.43 17.90 -9.20
C GLU A 101 -17.21 16.97 -9.11
N MET A 102 -16.92 16.41 -7.94
CA MET A 102 -15.83 15.44 -7.75
C MET A 102 -16.09 14.05 -8.33
N VAL A 103 -17.36 13.67 -8.54
CA VAL A 103 -17.76 12.32 -8.97
C VAL A 103 -18.06 12.25 -10.48
N LEU A 104 -18.39 13.38 -11.11
CA LEU A 104 -18.68 13.41 -12.55
C LEU A 104 -17.40 13.22 -13.37
N PRO A 105 -17.33 12.21 -14.25
CA PRO A 105 -16.19 12.04 -15.15
C PRO A 105 -16.13 13.22 -16.13
N SER A 106 -14.95 13.81 -16.30
CA SER A 106 -14.71 14.72 -17.41
C SER A 106 -14.85 13.94 -18.72
N GLU A 107 -15.86 14.30 -19.51
CA GLU A 107 -16.16 13.71 -20.83
C GLU A 107 -14.87 13.56 -21.65
N PRO A 108 -14.45 12.33 -21.99
CA PRO A 108 -13.35 12.16 -22.90
C PRO A 108 -13.89 12.30 -24.34
N SER A 109 -13.50 13.38 -25.01
CA SER A 109 -13.65 13.53 -26.45
C SER A 109 -12.70 12.55 -27.14
N TYR A 110 -13.26 11.47 -27.69
CA TYR A 110 -12.57 10.60 -28.63
C TYR A 110 -13.30 10.61 -29.97
N GLU A 111 -12.85 11.50 -30.86
CA GLU A 111 -12.90 11.22 -32.29
C GLU A 111 -11.55 10.62 -32.70
N THR A 112 -11.55 9.41 -33.25
CA THR A 112 -10.45 8.93 -34.09
C THR A 112 -11.03 8.05 -35.19
N LYS A 113 -10.80 8.52 -36.42
CA LYS A 113 -11.15 7.86 -37.66
C LYS A 113 -10.36 6.57 -37.83
N VAL A 114 -11.03 5.55 -38.34
CA VAL A 114 -10.48 4.28 -38.77
C VAL A 114 -9.89 4.47 -40.17
N ASP A 115 -8.63 4.08 -40.36
CA ASP A 115 -8.08 3.73 -41.67
C ASP A 115 -7.22 2.48 -41.50
N ASP A 116 -7.42 1.54 -42.41
CA ASP A 116 -7.00 0.14 -42.35
C ASP A 116 -5.85 -0.06 -43.33
N ASP A 117 -4.68 -0.51 -42.86
CA ASP A 117 -3.71 -1.24 -43.68
C ASP A 117 -2.57 -1.81 -42.81
N ASP A 118 -2.56 -3.15 -42.69
CA ASP A 118 -1.50 -4.06 -42.22
C ASP A 118 -0.39 -3.47 -41.31
N ALA A 119 -0.78 -3.10 -40.09
CA ALA A 119 0.15 -2.70 -39.06
C ALA A 119 -0.11 -3.54 -37.81
N SER A 120 0.91 -4.29 -37.36
CA SER A 120 0.96 -4.83 -36.00
C SER A 120 0.42 -3.78 -35.03
N GLU A 121 -0.67 -4.08 -34.32
CA GLU A 121 -1.28 -3.15 -33.37
C GLU A 121 -0.18 -2.50 -32.49
N PRO A 122 -0.13 -1.17 -32.39
CA PRO A 122 0.88 -0.51 -31.59
C PRO A 122 0.73 -0.97 -30.13
N LEU A 123 1.83 -1.44 -29.54
CA LEU A 123 1.86 -1.89 -28.15
C LEU A 123 1.26 -0.82 -27.23
N PRO A 124 0.27 -1.17 -26.38
CA PRO A 124 -0.39 -0.21 -25.53
C PRO A 124 0.57 0.40 -24.52
N ARG A 125 0.42 1.71 -24.26
CA ARG A 125 1.23 2.42 -23.27
C ARG A 125 1.03 1.80 -21.88
N THR A 126 2.10 1.83 -21.09
CA THR A 126 2.14 1.26 -19.73
C THR A 126 1.05 1.80 -18.80
N ALA A 127 0.71 3.08 -18.95
CA ALA A 127 -0.36 3.74 -18.21
C ALA A 127 -1.76 3.23 -18.60
N VAL A 128 -2.00 2.97 -19.88
CA VAL A 128 -3.27 2.42 -20.39
C VAL A 128 -3.48 1.03 -19.80
N VAL A 129 -2.46 0.17 -19.87
CA VAL A 129 -2.52 -1.19 -19.29
C VAL A 129 -2.82 -1.15 -17.78
N ALA A 130 -2.21 -0.21 -17.05
CA ALA A 130 -2.45 -0.06 -15.61
C ALA A 130 -3.87 0.43 -15.29
N ALA A 131 -4.39 1.39 -16.06
CA ALA A 131 -5.75 1.91 -15.91
C ALA A 131 -6.79 0.84 -16.25
N SER A 132 -6.59 0.09 -17.35
CA SER A 132 -7.46 -1.03 -17.73
C SER A 132 -7.52 -2.08 -16.63
N LEU A 133 -6.39 -2.45 -16.04
CA LEU A 133 -6.35 -3.44 -14.96
C LEU A 133 -7.05 -2.94 -13.69
N ALA A 134 -6.94 -1.65 -13.37
CA ALA A 134 -7.66 -1.04 -12.26
C ALA A 134 -9.18 -1.03 -12.49
N LEU A 135 -9.62 -0.80 -13.72
CA LEU A 135 -11.03 -0.86 -14.11
C LEU A 135 -11.56 -2.29 -14.01
N THR A 136 -10.83 -3.27 -14.54
CA THR A 136 -11.19 -4.70 -14.41
C THR A 136 -11.29 -5.11 -12.94
N GLN A 137 -10.35 -4.65 -12.10
CA GLN A 137 -10.39 -4.92 -10.66
C GLN A 137 -11.68 -4.38 -10.01
N ARG A 138 -12.07 -3.13 -10.31
CA ARG A 138 -13.31 -2.52 -9.79
C ARG A 138 -14.56 -3.21 -10.30
N PHE A 139 -14.57 -3.65 -11.55
CA PHE A 139 -15.68 -4.42 -12.09
C PHE A 139 -15.81 -5.77 -11.37
N SER A 140 -14.70 -6.51 -11.24
CA SER A 140 -14.68 -7.82 -10.59
C SER A 140 -15.06 -7.78 -9.11
N THR A 141 -14.87 -6.66 -8.40
CA THR A 141 -15.34 -6.53 -7.01
C THR A 141 -16.86 -6.55 -6.85
N ALA A 142 -17.62 -6.27 -7.92
CA ALA A 142 -19.08 -6.28 -7.88
C ALA A 142 -19.70 -7.65 -8.22
N GLU A 143 -18.88 -8.61 -8.66
CA GLU A 143 -19.33 -9.92 -9.15
C GLU A 143 -19.29 -10.99 -8.05
N SER A 144 -20.06 -12.07 -8.22
CA SER A 144 -20.17 -13.15 -7.24
C SER A 144 -18.88 -13.98 -7.09
N ASN A 145 -18.02 -13.97 -8.11
CA ASN A 145 -16.73 -14.65 -8.14
C ASN A 145 -15.55 -13.70 -7.87
N ALA A 146 -15.78 -12.61 -7.13
CA ALA A 146 -14.81 -11.55 -6.88
C ALA A 146 -13.44 -12.08 -6.39
N GLU A 147 -13.43 -13.03 -5.45
CA GLU A 147 -12.17 -13.54 -4.87
C GLU A 147 -11.26 -14.21 -5.92
N GLU A 148 -11.82 -15.11 -6.73
CA GLU A 148 -11.10 -15.83 -7.79
C GLU A 148 -10.64 -14.85 -8.88
N ALA A 149 -11.55 -13.97 -9.34
CA ALA A 149 -11.25 -12.98 -10.37
C ALA A 149 -10.12 -12.01 -9.93
N LEU A 150 -10.18 -11.52 -8.69
CA LEU A 150 -9.15 -10.66 -8.12
C LEU A 150 -7.81 -11.40 -7.99
N GLY A 151 -7.81 -12.68 -7.61
CA GLY A 151 -6.62 -13.52 -7.57
C GLY A 151 -5.89 -13.57 -8.93
N HIS A 152 -6.62 -13.76 -10.01
CA HIS A 152 -6.08 -13.73 -11.37
C HIS A 152 -5.55 -12.36 -11.77
N ILE A 153 -6.31 -11.30 -11.49
CA ILE A 153 -5.91 -9.91 -11.77
C ILE A 153 -4.60 -9.55 -11.04
N TYR A 154 -4.45 -9.96 -9.78
CA TYR A 154 -3.23 -9.72 -9.02
C TYR A 154 -2.03 -10.53 -9.53
N SER A 155 -2.27 -11.74 -10.01
CA SER A 155 -1.23 -12.58 -10.62
C SER A 155 -0.73 -11.94 -11.91
N LEU A 156 -1.63 -11.45 -12.76
CA LEU A 156 -1.30 -10.71 -13.97
C LEU A 156 -0.52 -9.42 -13.64
N ARG A 157 -0.97 -8.66 -12.62
CA ARG A 157 -0.28 -7.45 -12.16
C ARG A 157 1.16 -7.73 -11.72
N ASN A 158 1.37 -8.83 -11.00
CA ASN A 158 2.70 -9.23 -10.56
C ASN A 158 3.60 -9.59 -11.75
N LEU A 159 3.09 -10.37 -12.70
CA LEU A 159 3.83 -10.78 -13.89
C LEU A 159 4.26 -9.55 -14.69
N LEU A 160 3.36 -8.59 -14.91
CA LEU A 160 3.67 -7.34 -15.59
C LEU A 160 4.71 -6.51 -14.82
N SER A 161 4.59 -6.44 -13.49
CA SER A 161 5.57 -5.72 -12.66
C SER A 161 6.94 -6.38 -12.71
N ALA A 162 7.01 -7.71 -12.60
CA ALA A 162 8.26 -8.47 -12.68
C ALA A 162 8.92 -8.34 -14.05
N ALA A 163 8.14 -8.40 -15.14
CA ALA A 163 8.64 -8.22 -16.51
C ALA A 163 9.16 -6.81 -16.78
N ARG A 164 8.65 -5.80 -16.07
CA ARG A 164 9.16 -4.42 -16.13
C ARG A 164 10.45 -4.28 -15.31
N LEU A 165 10.43 -4.78 -14.07
CA LEU A 165 11.56 -4.64 -13.15
C LEU A 165 12.76 -5.48 -13.57
N SER A 166 12.56 -6.63 -14.21
CA SER A 166 13.67 -7.44 -14.75
C SER A 166 14.48 -6.70 -15.82
N LYS A 167 13.88 -5.70 -16.47
CA LYS A 167 14.55 -4.84 -17.45
C LYS A 167 15.25 -3.64 -16.80
N GLN A 168 14.94 -3.32 -15.55
CA GLN A 168 15.55 -2.23 -14.81
C GLN A 168 16.69 -2.73 -13.92
N LYS A 169 17.83 -2.05 -13.98
CA LYS A 169 18.95 -2.29 -13.06
C LYS A 169 18.82 -1.33 -11.89
N GLN A 170 18.91 -1.84 -10.66
CA GLN A 170 18.97 -0.99 -9.48
C GLN A 170 20.20 -0.08 -9.60
N THR A 171 19.99 1.23 -9.54
CA THR A 171 21.07 2.21 -9.50
C THR A 171 21.65 2.28 -8.09
N ALA A 172 22.97 2.53 -7.99
CA ALA A 172 23.61 2.75 -6.70
C ALA A 172 22.98 3.97 -6.00
N ILE A 173 22.86 3.90 -4.66
CA ILE A 173 22.30 5.00 -3.85
C ILE A 173 23.07 6.31 -4.03
N THR A 174 24.37 6.23 -4.36
CA THR A 174 25.21 7.39 -4.71
C THR A 174 24.72 8.12 -5.97
N GLY A 175 24.10 7.39 -6.91
CA GLY A 175 23.47 7.95 -8.11
C GLY A 175 22.24 8.83 -7.81
N PHE A 176 21.54 8.58 -6.70
CA PHE A 176 20.40 9.41 -6.28
C PHE A 176 20.87 10.79 -5.79
N PHE A 177 21.97 10.82 -5.03
CA PHE A 177 22.51 12.07 -4.47
C PHE A 177 23.28 12.92 -5.50
N SER A 178 23.78 12.33 -6.58
CA SER A 178 24.45 13.08 -7.65
C SER A 178 23.53 14.01 -8.45
N HIS A 179 22.21 13.80 -8.43
CA HIS A 179 21.24 14.64 -9.15
C HIS A 179 20.63 15.77 -8.30
N LYS A 180 20.94 15.84 -6.99
CA LYS A 180 20.36 16.84 -6.05
C LYS A 180 21.36 17.90 -5.55
N LEU A 181 22.57 17.92 -6.07
CA LEU A 181 23.57 18.95 -5.80
C LEU A 181 23.73 19.86 -7.02
N LEU A 182 22.78 20.78 -7.22
CA LEU A 182 22.92 22.01 -8.02
C LEU A 182 21.80 22.98 -7.62
#